data_AF-A0A973TML9-F1
#
_entry.id   AF-A0A973TML9-F1
#
_cell.length_a   1.000
_cell.length_b   1.000
_cell.length_c   1.000
_cell.angle_alpha   90.00
_cell.angle_beta   90.00
_cell.angle_gamma   90.00
#
_symmetry.space_group_name_H-M   'P 1'
#
loop_
_entity.id
_entity.type
_entity.pdbx_description
1 polymer ?
#
loop_
_entity_poly.entity_id
_entity_poly.type
_entity_poly.pdbx_seq_one_letter_code
_entity_poly.pdbx_strand_id
1 'polypeptide(L)'
;YAVGYATIYGDMCGGYAPIKDLYKTEVYALSRWRNAFGGSAPHGGMVIPPGVIDRPPSAELRENQKDQDSLPPYDVLDAILYRHVDLEQARDEIVSAGFDAATVDRVLRLVRISEWKRHQAAPGPKVSRRAFGRERRYPITNGYG
;
A
#
# COMPACT_ATOMS: atom_id res chain seq x y z
N TYR A 1 2.73 -0.54 -3.33
CA TYR A 1 3.30 -1.77 -3.95
C TYR A 1 3.63 -2.91 -2.97
N ALA A 2 3.48 -2.75 -1.65
CA ALA A 2 3.99 -3.68 -0.65
C ALA A 2 3.55 -5.15 -0.83
N VAL A 3 2.25 -5.40 -1.05
CA VAL A 3 1.69 -6.76 -1.20
C VAL A 3 1.50 -7.22 -2.65
N GLY A 4 2.06 -6.49 -3.62
CA GLY A 4 2.00 -6.87 -5.05
C GLY A 4 0.60 -6.85 -5.67
N TYR A 5 -0.34 -6.15 -5.02
CA TYR A 5 -1.66 -5.83 -5.54
C TYR A 5 -1.54 -4.70 -6.58
N ALA A 6 -0.90 -5.06 -7.69
CA ALA A 6 -0.50 -4.19 -8.78
C ALA A 6 -0.29 -5.06 -10.02
N THR A 7 -0.64 -4.51 -11.18
CA THR A 7 -0.56 -5.15 -12.49
C THR A 7 0.69 -4.66 -13.19
N ILE A 8 1.60 -5.59 -13.47
CA ILE A 8 2.78 -5.28 -14.29
C ILE A 8 2.31 -4.96 -15.70
N TYR A 9 2.90 -3.90 -16.26
CA TYR A 9 2.48 -3.28 -17.51
C TYR A 9 1.10 -2.61 -17.50
N GLY A 10 0.44 -2.56 -16.33
CA GLY A 10 -0.77 -1.76 -16.08
C GLY A 10 -0.44 -0.56 -15.19
N ASP A 11 -0.97 -0.54 -13.97
CA ASP A 11 -0.77 0.56 -13.01
C ASP A 11 0.68 0.80 -12.60
N MET A 12 1.57 -0.19 -12.79
CA MET A 12 3.00 -0.02 -12.51
C MET A 12 3.79 0.67 -13.63
N CYS A 13 3.21 0.83 -14.82
CA CYS A 13 3.87 1.48 -15.96
C CYS A 13 3.95 2.99 -15.78
N GLY A 14 5.15 3.56 -15.95
CA GLY A 14 5.35 5.00 -15.96
C GLY A 14 6.80 5.39 -15.74
N GLY A 15 7.15 6.65 -16.04
CA GLY A 15 8.49 7.18 -15.77
C GLY A 15 8.74 7.51 -14.29
N TYR A 16 7.67 7.72 -13.51
CA TYR A 16 7.74 8.08 -12.10
C TYR A 16 6.43 7.71 -11.38
N ALA A 17 6.53 7.25 -10.13
CA ALA A 17 5.40 6.85 -9.29
C ALA A 17 5.30 7.76 -8.05
N PRO A 18 4.49 8.85 -8.08
CA PRO A 18 4.51 9.92 -7.08
C PRO A 18 4.09 9.50 -5.67
N ILE A 19 3.20 8.52 -5.56
CA ILE A 19 2.63 8.04 -4.29
C ILE A 19 3.10 6.62 -3.96
N LYS A 20 4.22 6.16 -4.55
CA LYS A 20 4.66 4.76 -4.40
C LYS A 20 4.98 4.35 -2.97
N ASP A 21 5.34 5.31 -2.15
CA ASP A 21 5.85 5.15 -0.78
C ASP A 21 4.86 5.70 0.27
N LEU A 22 3.58 5.73 -0.10
CA LEU A 22 2.47 6.01 0.80
C LEU A 22 1.62 4.76 0.99
N TYR A 23 1.20 4.53 2.23
CA TYR A 23 0.14 3.59 2.58
C TYR A 23 -1.23 4.12 2.11
N LYS A 24 -2.20 3.22 1.95
CA LYS A 24 -3.52 3.61 1.43
C LYS A 24 -4.23 4.56 2.39
N THR A 25 -4.12 4.29 3.68
CA THR A 25 -4.58 5.16 4.78
C THR A 25 -3.96 6.56 4.71
N GLU A 26 -2.67 6.68 4.39
CA GLU A 26 -1.98 7.96 4.20
C GLU A 26 -2.46 8.69 2.94
N VAL A 27 -2.75 7.98 1.84
CA VAL A 27 -3.34 8.59 0.64
C VAL A 27 -4.71 9.22 0.95
N TYR A 28 -5.55 8.54 1.72
CA TYR A 28 -6.83 9.10 2.16
C TYR A 28 -6.63 10.32 3.06
N ALA A 29 -5.71 10.25 4.04
CA ALA A 29 -5.40 11.36 4.93
C ALA A 29 -4.88 12.58 4.15
N LEU A 30 -3.95 12.38 3.21
CA LEU A 30 -3.39 13.42 2.36
C LEU A 30 -4.45 14.04 1.44
N SER A 31 -5.38 13.24 0.94
CA SER A 31 -6.49 13.74 0.11
C SER A 31 -7.42 14.65 0.90
N ARG A 32 -7.79 14.25 2.13
CA ARG A 32 -8.61 15.08 3.04
C ARG A 32 -7.87 16.36 3.44
N TRP A 33 -6.59 16.24 3.79
CA TRP A 33 -5.72 17.39 4.07
C TRP A 33 -5.69 18.35 2.89
N ARG A 34 -5.45 17.87 1.66
CA ARG A 34 -5.37 18.73 0.46
C ARG A 34 -6.65 19.51 0.20
N ASN A 35 -7.81 18.88 0.43
CA ASN A 35 -9.11 19.54 0.30
C ASN A 35 -9.35 20.62 1.37
N ALA A 36 -8.80 20.46 2.58
CA ALA A 36 -8.92 21.46 3.64
C ALA A 36 -8.21 22.80 3.32
N PHE A 37 -7.21 22.78 2.41
CA PHE A 37 -6.53 23.99 1.91
C PHE A 37 -7.05 24.45 0.54
N GLY A 38 -8.13 23.86 0.05
CA GLY A 38 -8.70 24.15 -1.25
C GLY A 38 -9.53 25.43 -1.23
N GLY A 39 -8.92 26.55 -1.66
CA GLY A 39 -9.61 27.82 -1.92
C GLY A 39 -10.49 27.74 -3.17
N SER A 40 -10.24 28.56 -4.19
CA SER A 40 -11.06 28.72 -5.42
C SER A 40 -11.11 27.50 -6.38
N ALA A 41 -10.94 26.28 -5.89
CA ALA A 41 -11.04 25.08 -6.70
C ALA A 41 -12.51 24.74 -7.05
N PRO A 42 -12.73 23.88 -8.07
CA PRO A 42 -14.04 23.31 -8.35
C PRO A 42 -14.67 22.58 -7.13
N HIS A 43 -15.92 22.15 -7.24
CA HIS A 43 -16.61 21.39 -6.19
C HIS A 43 -16.66 22.07 -4.80
N GLY A 44 -16.92 23.38 -4.77
CA GLY A 44 -17.03 24.13 -3.51
C GLY A 44 -15.68 24.34 -2.80
N GLY A 45 -14.60 24.43 -3.58
CA GLY A 45 -13.24 24.59 -3.10
C GLY A 45 -12.46 23.29 -2.91
N MET A 46 -13.09 22.13 -3.12
CA MET A 46 -12.41 20.84 -3.00
C MET A 46 -11.78 20.40 -4.34
N VAL A 47 -10.46 20.28 -4.35
CA VAL A 47 -9.71 19.83 -5.54
C VAL A 47 -9.98 18.36 -5.86
N ILE A 48 -10.18 17.53 -4.84
CA ILE A 48 -10.50 16.11 -4.98
C ILE A 48 -12.00 15.93 -4.65
N PRO A 49 -12.82 15.38 -5.56
CA PRO A 49 -14.24 15.18 -5.28
C PRO A 49 -14.48 14.29 -4.04
N PRO A 50 -15.35 14.68 -3.09
CA PRO A 50 -15.62 13.88 -1.89
C PRO A 50 -16.04 12.44 -2.17
N GLY A 51 -16.85 12.23 -3.22
CA GLY A 51 -17.28 10.90 -3.63
C GLY A 51 -16.14 9.96 -4.06
N VAL A 52 -14.95 10.47 -4.40
CA VAL A 52 -13.75 9.66 -4.67
C VAL A 52 -13.09 9.23 -3.36
N ILE A 53 -13.14 10.08 -2.32
CA ILE A 53 -12.54 9.84 -1.01
C ILE A 53 -13.43 8.94 -0.14
N ASP A 54 -14.74 9.14 -0.20
CA ASP A 54 -15.69 8.44 0.65
C ASP A 54 -16.15 7.10 0.05
N ARG A 55 -15.78 6.82 -1.21
CA ARG A 55 -15.97 5.49 -1.81
C ARG A 55 -15.15 4.47 -1.01
N PRO A 56 -15.75 3.34 -0.59
CA PRO A 56 -15.01 2.24 0.00
C PRO A 56 -13.86 1.82 -0.94
N PRO A 57 -12.67 1.56 -0.40
CA PRO A 57 -11.55 1.16 -1.24
C PRO A 57 -11.89 -0.16 -1.95
N SER A 58 -11.73 -0.15 -3.27
CA SER A 58 -12.01 -1.27 -4.18
C SER A 58 -10.98 -1.22 -5.31
N ALA A 59 -10.28 -2.31 -5.61
CA ALA A 59 -9.51 -2.43 -6.84
C ALA A 59 -10.45 -2.80 -7.97
N GLU A 60 -11.07 -1.74 -8.46
CA GLU A 60 -11.81 -1.78 -9.71
C GLU A 60 -10.82 -2.00 -10.86
N LEU A 61 -10.55 -3.26 -11.20
CA LEU A 61 -10.07 -3.67 -12.53
C LEU A 61 -10.73 -4.96 -13.06
N ARG A 62 -11.84 -5.43 -12.46
CA ARG A 62 -12.72 -6.45 -13.08
C ARG A 62 -14.15 -6.40 -12.52
N GLU A 63 -15.15 -6.34 -13.39
CA GLU A 63 -16.54 -6.65 -13.05
C GLU A 63 -16.57 -8.05 -12.40
N ASN A 64 -16.92 -8.13 -11.12
CA ASN A 64 -16.99 -9.34 -10.27
C ASN A 64 -15.74 -9.75 -9.46
N GLN A 65 -14.70 -8.91 -9.32
CA GLN A 65 -13.69 -9.16 -8.27
C GLN A 65 -13.91 -8.24 -7.06
N LYS A 66 -14.16 -8.83 -5.89
CA LYS A 66 -14.15 -8.11 -4.60
C LYS A 66 -12.77 -8.27 -3.98
N ASP A 67 -12.04 -7.17 -3.81
CA ASP A 67 -10.76 -7.15 -3.08
C ASP A 67 -10.85 -7.73 -1.66
N GLN A 68 -12.04 -7.67 -1.07
CA GLN A 68 -12.33 -8.18 0.27
C GLN A 68 -12.19 -9.70 0.39
N ASP A 69 -12.10 -10.44 -0.72
CA ASP A 69 -11.79 -11.88 -0.68
C ASP A 69 -10.26 -12.13 -0.54
N SER A 70 -9.43 -11.12 -0.83
CA SER A 70 -7.99 -11.28 -1.06
C SER A 70 -7.08 -10.61 -0.03
N LEU A 71 -7.53 -9.52 0.61
CA LEU A 71 -6.73 -8.71 1.56
C LEU A 71 -7.55 -8.33 2.80
N PRO A 72 -6.92 -8.16 3.97
CA PRO A 72 -7.60 -7.55 5.11
C PRO A 72 -7.95 -6.08 4.82
N PRO A 73 -8.86 -5.46 5.60
CA PRO A 73 -9.13 -4.03 5.55
C PRO A 73 -7.84 -3.18 5.55
N TYR A 74 -7.83 -2.06 4.84
CA TYR A 74 -6.60 -1.27 4.62
C TYR A 74 -5.99 -0.71 5.91
N ASP A 75 -6.80 -0.37 6.91
CA ASP A 75 -6.33 0.02 8.24
C ASP A 75 -5.54 -1.12 8.91
N VAL A 76 -6.03 -2.36 8.82
CA VAL A 76 -5.33 -3.55 9.32
C VAL A 76 -4.09 -3.85 8.47
N LEU A 77 -4.23 -3.84 7.15
CA LEU A 77 -3.15 -4.12 6.21
C LEU A 77 -1.98 -3.14 6.40
N ASP A 78 -2.26 -1.85 6.35
CA ASP A 78 -1.24 -0.81 6.44
C ASP A 78 -0.57 -0.82 7.82
N ALA A 79 -1.32 -1.12 8.89
CA ALA A 79 -0.73 -1.25 10.23
C ALA A 79 0.24 -2.45 10.33
N ILE A 80 -0.10 -3.60 9.76
CA ILE A 80 0.81 -4.76 9.69
C ILE A 80 2.04 -4.42 8.85
N LEU A 81 1.86 -3.78 7.69
CA LEU A 81 2.95 -3.40 6.81
C LEU A 81 3.89 -2.38 7.46
N TYR A 82 3.35 -1.36 8.12
CA TYR A 82 4.14 -0.38 8.85
C TYR A 82 5.01 -1.04 9.92
N ARG A 83 4.43 -1.96 10.71
CA ARG A 83 5.18 -2.71 11.72
C ARG A 83 6.27 -3.58 11.10
N HIS A 84 5.96 -4.30 10.03
CA HIS A 84 6.90 -5.21 9.40
C HIS A 84 8.03 -4.50 8.62
N VAL A 85 7.71 -3.39 7.95
CA VAL A 85 8.60 -2.73 6.99
C VAL A 85 9.31 -1.54 7.63
N ASP A 86 8.55 -0.62 8.23
CA ASP A 86 9.08 0.61 8.81
C ASP A 86 9.72 0.37 10.18
N LEU A 87 9.10 -0.48 11.00
CA LEU A 87 9.58 -0.80 12.35
C LEU A 87 10.42 -2.10 12.41
N GLU A 88 10.53 -2.83 11.30
CA GLU A 88 11.30 -4.08 11.19
C GLU A 88 10.91 -5.15 12.23
N GLN A 89 9.64 -5.15 12.65
CA GLN A 89 9.14 -6.11 13.63
C GLN A 89 9.02 -7.51 13.04
N ALA A 90 9.41 -8.50 13.83
CA ALA A 90 9.21 -9.90 13.54
C ALA A 90 7.72 -10.27 13.62
N ARG A 91 7.36 -11.38 12.97
CA ARG A 91 6.00 -11.93 12.97
C ARG A 91 5.38 -11.96 14.38
N ASP A 92 6.09 -12.51 15.35
CA ASP A 92 5.54 -12.74 16.69
C ASP A 92 5.36 -11.44 17.48
N GLU A 93 6.15 -10.41 17.20
CA GLU A 93 5.95 -9.06 17.76
C GLU A 93 4.67 -8.42 17.20
N ILE A 94 4.40 -8.61 15.91
CA ILE A 94 3.18 -8.12 15.26
C ILE A 94 1.96 -8.85 15.82
N VAL A 95 2.02 -10.17 15.98
CA VAL A 95 0.93 -10.94 16.62
C VAL A 95 0.71 -10.50 18.07
N SER A 96 1.79 -10.30 18.83
CA SER A 96 1.72 -9.81 20.21
C SER A 96 1.13 -8.40 20.32
N ALA A 97 1.19 -7.60 19.25
CA ALA A 97 0.54 -6.30 19.16
C ALA A 97 -0.98 -6.37 18.90
N GLY A 98 -1.57 -7.58 18.85
CA GLY A 98 -3.01 -7.82 18.78
C GLY A 98 -3.55 -8.13 17.38
N PHE A 99 -2.68 -8.37 16.39
CA PHE A 99 -3.11 -8.75 15.05
C PHE A 99 -3.33 -10.27 14.95
N ASP A 100 -4.38 -10.67 14.23
CA ASP A 100 -4.65 -12.08 13.96
C ASP A 100 -3.47 -12.76 13.23
N ALA A 101 -3.04 -13.91 13.74
CA ALA A 101 -1.86 -14.61 13.26
C ALA A 101 -1.98 -15.04 11.80
N ALA A 102 -3.15 -15.55 11.38
CA ALA A 102 -3.38 -15.97 10.01
C ALA A 102 -3.32 -14.78 9.04
N THR A 103 -3.83 -13.63 9.46
CA THR A 103 -3.77 -12.38 8.71
C THR A 103 -2.34 -11.88 8.58
N VAL A 104 -1.56 -11.86 9.66
CA VAL A 104 -0.13 -11.50 9.63
C VAL A 104 0.62 -12.41 8.66
N ASP A 105 0.46 -13.73 8.79
CA ASP A 105 1.13 -14.71 7.92
C ASP A 105 0.83 -14.49 6.44
N ARG A 106 -0.44 -14.22 6.13
CA ARG A 106 -0.89 -13.92 4.78
C ARG A 106 -0.22 -12.65 4.24
N VAL A 107 -0.21 -11.57 5.01
CA VAL A 107 0.40 -10.29 4.59
C VAL A 107 1.91 -10.45 4.39
N LEU A 108 2.62 -11.09 5.33
CA LEU A 108 4.07 -11.32 5.21
C LEU A 108 4.41 -12.20 4.00
N ARG A 109 3.60 -13.25 3.75
CA ARG A 109 3.73 -14.06 2.53
C ARG A 109 3.54 -13.22 1.28
N LEU A 110 2.51 -12.38 1.21
CA LEU A 110 2.24 -11.50 0.06
C LEU A 110 3.39 -10.51 -0.17
N VAL A 111 3.95 -9.94 0.88
CA VAL A 111 5.14 -9.10 0.79
C VAL A 111 6.28 -9.89 0.16
N ARG A 112 6.60 -11.09 0.67
CA ARG A 112 7.70 -11.93 0.14
C ARG A 112 7.54 -12.28 -1.34
N ILE A 113 6.39 -12.83 -1.75
CA ILE A 113 6.19 -13.29 -3.13
C ILE A 113 6.08 -12.15 -4.16
N SER A 114 5.92 -10.92 -3.70
CA SER A 114 5.76 -9.74 -4.57
C SER A 114 7.07 -9.02 -4.86
N GLU A 115 8.21 -9.55 -4.40
CA GLU A 115 9.52 -8.92 -4.58
C GLU A 115 9.86 -8.67 -6.05
N TRP A 116 9.63 -9.67 -6.91
CA TRP A 116 9.88 -9.55 -8.35
C TRP A 116 9.10 -8.41 -9.01
N LYS A 117 7.87 -8.12 -8.55
CA LYS A 117 7.08 -7.00 -9.07
C LYS A 117 7.70 -5.66 -8.65
N ARG A 118 8.14 -5.54 -7.39
CA ARG A 118 8.73 -4.30 -6.86
C ARG A 118 10.04 -3.94 -7.55
N HIS A 119 10.82 -4.93 -7.96
CA HIS A 119 12.05 -4.71 -8.74
C HIS A 119 11.79 -4.06 -10.11
N GLN A 120 10.58 -4.17 -10.66
CA GLN A 120 10.20 -3.57 -11.94
C GLN A 120 9.44 -2.25 -11.80
N ALA A 121 9.20 -1.79 -10.56
CA ALA A 121 8.44 -0.57 -10.32
C ALA A 121 9.22 0.68 -10.73
N ALA A 122 8.51 1.67 -11.28
CA ALA A 122 9.07 2.98 -11.59
C ALA A 122 9.71 3.64 -10.34
N PRO A 123 10.72 4.51 -10.53
CA PRO A 123 11.25 5.31 -9.43
C PRO A 123 10.16 6.24 -8.85
N GLY A 124 10.37 6.73 -7.65
CA GLY A 124 9.42 7.60 -6.96
C GLY A 124 10.05 8.16 -5.69
N PRO A 125 9.37 9.09 -5.01
CA PRO A 125 9.91 9.72 -3.82
C PRO A 125 9.98 8.72 -2.67
N LYS A 126 10.87 9.01 -1.71
CA LYS A 126 10.91 8.35 -0.40
C LYS A 126 10.37 9.35 0.62
N VAL A 127 9.37 8.94 1.38
CA VAL A 127 8.76 9.70 2.49
C VAL A 127 8.69 8.89 3.78
N SER A 128 8.70 7.55 3.68
CA SER A 128 8.71 6.63 4.81
C SER A 128 10.08 6.53 5.48
N ARG A 129 10.15 5.95 6.70
CA ARG A 129 11.43 5.72 7.39
C ARG A 129 12.25 4.67 6.65
N ARG A 130 11.58 3.59 6.21
CA ARG A 130 12.15 2.53 5.37
C ARG A 130 11.25 2.27 4.17
N ALA A 131 11.78 2.51 2.98
CA ALA A 131 11.06 2.30 1.74
C ALA A 131 11.42 0.95 1.09
N PHE A 132 10.46 0.39 0.35
CA PHE A 132 10.71 -0.67 -0.62
C PHE A 132 11.58 -0.11 -1.76
N GLY A 133 12.88 -0.42 -1.74
CA GLY A 133 13.87 0.15 -2.66
C GLY A 133 15.30 -0.14 -2.21
N ARG A 134 16.18 0.86 -2.27
CA ARG A 134 17.62 0.69 -1.95
C ARG A 134 17.89 0.11 -0.56
N GLU A 135 17.01 0.36 0.40
CA GLU A 135 17.15 0.05 1.82
C GLU A 135 16.62 -1.32 2.24
N ARG A 136 15.88 -1.99 1.35
CA ARG A 136 15.32 -3.33 1.59
C ARG A 136 15.55 -4.20 0.37
N ARG A 137 16.69 -4.91 0.37
CA ARG A 137 17.08 -5.82 -0.72
C ARG A 137 16.87 -7.26 -0.29
N TYR A 138 15.81 -7.88 -0.78
CA TYR A 138 15.60 -9.32 -0.64
C TYR A 138 15.82 -10.00 -2.00
N PRO A 139 16.31 -11.25 -2.01
CA PRO A 139 16.42 -12.00 -3.26
C PRO A 139 15.03 -12.30 -3.83
N ILE A 140 14.90 -12.25 -5.15
CA ILE A 140 13.67 -12.64 -5.86
C ILE A 140 13.42 -14.14 -5.67
N THR A 141 14.43 -14.96 -5.86
CA THR A 141 14.38 -16.40 -5.57
C THR A 141 14.70 -16.60 -4.09
N ASN A 142 13.68 -16.89 -3.28
CA ASN A 142 13.82 -17.06 -1.83
C ASN A 142 12.99 -18.26 -1.37
N GLY A 143 13.64 -19.23 -0.70
CA GLY A 143 13.01 -20.42 -0.12
C GLY A 143 12.90 -20.41 1.41
N TYR A 144 13.25 -19.31 2.06
CA TYR A 144 13.15 -19.19 3.52
C TYR A 144 11.67 -19.06 3.94
N GLY A 145 11.17 -20.08 4.62
CA GLY A 145 9.80 -20.20 5.14
C GLY A 145 9.73 -19.83 6.60
#